data_AF-A0A934J463-F1
#
_entry.id   AF-A0A934J463-F1
#
_cell.length_a   1.000
_cell.length_b   1.000
_cell.length_c   1.000
_cell.angle_alpha   90.00
_cell.angle_beta   90.00
_cell.angle_gamma   90.00
#
_symmetry.space_group_name_H-M   'P 1'
#
loop_
_entity.id
_entity.type
_entity.pdbx_description
1 polymer ?
#
loop_
_entity_poly.entity_id
_entity_poly.type
_entity_poly.pdbx_seq_one_letter_code
_entity_poly.pdbx_strand_id
1 'polypeptide(L)' 'MAVMVARALDQSATEATDFADDKDIPTWAKGAAGGLKKLGIMEGKGANQFAPGDKTTRAEAVTVLLKMLAYKNK' A
#
# COMPACT_ATOMS: atom_id res chain seq x y z
N MET A 1 -2.08 -3.93 -6.35
CA MET A 1 -2.07 -2.46 -6.57
C MET A 1 -0.89 -1.77 -5.89
N ALA A 2 -0.59 -2.04 -4.61
CA ALA A 2 0.48 -1.37 -3.84
C ALA A 2 1.81 -1.22 -4.60
N VAL A 3 2.33 -2.29 -5.19
CA VAL A 3 3.61 -2.23 -5.94
C VAL A 3 3.56 -1.30 -7.16
N MET A 4 2.41 -1.16 -7.82
CA MET A 4 2.27 -0.22 -8.94
C MET A 4 2.39 1.23 -8.46
N VAL A 5 1.73 1.55 -7.35
CA VAL A 5 1.74 2.90 -6.75
C VAL A 5 3.13 3.22 -6.18
N ALA A 6 3.75 2.27 -5.50
CA ALA A 6 5.11 2.43 -4.99
C ALA A 6 6.12 2.69 -6.13
N ARG A 7 6.05 1.93 -7.23
CA ARG A 7 6.88 2.18 -8.42
C ARG A 7 6.59 3.52 -9.09
N ALA A 8 5.34 3.95 -9.14
CA ALA A 8 4.97 5.25 -9.71
C ALA A 8 5.55 6.44 -8.90
N LEU A 9 5.81 6.23 -7.62
CA LEU A 9 6.45 7.18 -6.71
C LEU A 9 7.98 6.99 -6.63
N ASP A 10 8.55 6.11 -7.46
CA ASP A 10 9.95 5.67 -7.40
C ASP A 10 10.37 5.20 -6.00
N GLN A 11 9.43 4.62 -5.26
CA GLN A 11 9.61 4.26 -3.88
C GLN A 11 9.85 2.75 -3.75
N SER A 12 11.10 2.38 -3.53
CA SER A 12 11.56 0.99 -3.41
C SER A 12 11.78 0.55 -1.95
N ALA A 13 11.29 1.32 -0.98
CA ALA A 13 11.63 1.13 0.43
C ALA A 13 11.20 -0.24 0.96
N THR A 14 12.15 -0.91 1.62
CA THR A 14 11.95 -2.16 2.37
C THR A 14 11.51 -1.80 3.78
N GLU A 15 10.25 -1.43 3.94
CA GLU A 15 9.70 -1.05 5.25
C GLU A 15 8.88 -2.19 5.85
N ALA A 16 8.87 -2.26 7.18
CA ALA A 16 8.00 -3.17 7.92
C ALA A 16 6.54 -2.83 7.61
N THR A 17 5.71 -3.85 7.41
CA THR A 17 4.30 -3.63 7.02
C THR A 17 3.39 -3.43 8.23
N ASP A 18 3.78 -3.95 9.40
CA ASP A 18 3.03 -3.97 10.65
C ASP A 18 1.56 -4.40 10.48
N PHE A 19 1.24 -5.21 9.46
CA PHE A 19 -0.10 -5.76 9.25
C PHE A 19 -0.24 -7.12 9.94
N ALA A 20 -1.44 -7.41 10.44
CA ALA A 20 -1.74 -8.65 11.13
C ALA A 20 -1.60 -9.90 10.21
N ASP A 21 -1.76 -9.70 8.91
CA ASP A 21 -1.64 -10.71 7.86
C ASP A 21 -0.32 -10.59 7.08
N ASP A 22 0.74 -10.04 7.67
CA ASP A 22 2.06 -9.90 7.01
C ASP A 22 2.61 -11.23 6.46
N LYS A 23 2.29 -12.34 7.12
CA LYS A 23 2.63 -13.70 6.65
C LYS A 23 2.02 -14.06 5.29
N ASP A 24 0.89 -13.46 4.94
CA ASP A 24 0.16 -13.72 3.70
C ASP A 24 0.60 -12.75 2.59
N ILE A 25 1.35 -11.69 2.93
CA ILE A 25 1.86 -10.70 1.97
C ILE A 25 3.09 -11.29 1.25
N PRO A 26 3.08 -11.38 -0.08
CA PRO A 26 4.24 -11.85 -0.83
C PRO A 26 5.47 -10.97 -0.59
N THR A 27 6.66 -11.58 -0.50
CA THR A 27 7.93 -10.87 -0.17
C THR A 27 8.19 -9.66 -1.08
N TRP A 28 7.88 -9.76 -2.36
CA TRP A 28 8.04 -8.68 -3.34
C TRP A 28 7.08 -7.49 -3.13
N ALA A 29 5.98 -7.70 -2.41
CA ALA A 29 4.98 -6.67 -2.12
C ALA A 29 5.15 -6.05 -0.73
N LYS A 30 5.86 -6.70 0.20
CA LYS A 30 6.02 -6.24 1.59
C LYS A 30 6.61 -4.84 1.68
N GLY A 31 7.75 -4.60 1.02
CA GLY A 31 8.39 -3.27 1.05
C GLY A 31 7.45 -2.16 0.55
N ALA A 32 6.79 -2.39 -0.59
CA ALA A 32 5.82 -1.44 -1.13
C ALA A 32 4.62 -1.21 -0.19
N ALA A 33 4.08 -2.28 0.43
CA ALA A 33 2.96 -2.17 1.35
C ALA A 33 3.33 -1.38 2.61
N GLY A 34 4.48 -1.69 3.22
CA GLY A 34 4.99 -0.96 4.40
C GLY A 34 5.32 0.49 4.08
N GLY A 35 5.99 0.75 2.96
CA GLY A 35 6.35 2.10 2.53
C GLY A 35 5.11 2.97 2.29
N LEU A 36 4.10 2.45 1.58
CA LEU A 36 2.86 3.18 1.33
C LEU A 36 2.02 3.38 2.59
N LYS A 37 2.08 2.45 3.56
CA LYS A 37 1.46 2.60 4.88
C LYS A 37 2.08 3.75 5.66
N LYS A 38 3.41 3.80 5.72
CA LYS A 38 4.18 4.86 6.39
C LYS A 38 3.93 6.24 5.79
N LEU A 39 3.75 6.30 4.46
CA LEU A 39 3.40 7.52 3.74
C LEU A 39 1.91 7.93 3.91
N GLY A 40 1.08 7.10 4.55
CA GLY A 40 -0.36 7.33 4.69
C GLY A 40 -1.16 7.22 3.38
N ILE A 41 -0.52 6.73 2.31
CA ILE A 41 -1.11 6.62 0.97
C ILE A 41 -2.01 5.39 0.90
N MET A 42 -1.60 4.29 1.54
CA MET A 42 -2.36 3.05 1.62
C MET A 42 -2.62 2.70 3.08
N GLU A 43 -3.89 2.54 3.42
CA GLU A 43 -4.32 2.06 4.72
C GLU A 43 -4.81 0.63 4.56
N GLY A 44 -4.57 -0.20 5.57
CA GLY A 44 -5.13 -1.54 5.62
C GLY A 44 -6.65 -1.49 5.79
N LYS A 45 -7.27 -2.66 5.68
CA LYS A 45 -8.66 -2.89 6.00
C LYS A 45 -8.84 -3.07 7.52
N GLY A 46 -10.08 -3.38 7.92
CA GLY A 46 -10.42 -3.73 9.30
C GLY A 46 -9.47 -4.79 9.90
N ALA A 47 -9.33 -4.77 11.22
CA ALA A 47 -8.41 -5.65 11.96
C ALA A 47 -6.92 -5.53 11.56
N ASN A 48 -6.50 -4.37 11.04
CA ASN A 48 -5.12 -4.09 10.63
C ASN A 48 -4.60 -5.10 9.58
N GLN A 49 -5.43 -5.43 8.60
CA GLN A 49 -5.11 -6.37 7.53
C GLN A 49 -4.80 -5.65 6.22
N PHE A 50 -3.81 -6.13 5.48
CA PHE A 50 -3.54 -5.67 4.12
C PHE A 50 -4.46 -6.36 3.09
N ALA A 51 -4.85 -7.61 3.35
CA ALA A 51 -5.64 -8.48 2.49
C ALA A 51 -5.04 -8.63 1.07
N PRO A 52 -3.82 -9.20 0.93
CA PRO A 52 -3.11 -9.26 -0.35
C PRO A 52 -3.84 -10.08 -1.43
N GLY A 53 -4.70 -11.04 -1.03
CA GLY A 53 -5.50 -11.86 -1.94
C GLY A 53 -6.85 -11.25 -2.34
N ASP A 54 -7.25 -10.15 -1.69
CA ASP A 54 -8.53 -9.52 -1.98
C ASP A 54 -8.48 -8.70 -3.27
N LYS A 55 -9.63 -8.65 -3.95
CA LYS A 55 -9.82 -7.71 -5.06
C LYS A 55 -9.92 -6.29 -4.53
N THR A 56 -9.18 -5.38 -5.14
CA THR A 56 -9.31 -3.95 -4.89
C THR A 56 -10.58 -3.43 -5.55
N THR A 57 -11.40 -2.69 -4.81
CA THR A 57 -12.59 -2.01 -5.33
C THR A 57 -12.21 -0.72 -6.07
N ARG A 58 -13.10 -0.23 -6.93
CA ARG A 58 -12.89 1.05 -7.64
C ARG A 58 -12.75 2.22 -6.67
N ALA A 59 -13.51 2.23 -5.58
CA ALA A 59 -13.44 3.26 -4.55
C ALA A 59 -12.06 3.27 -3.87
N GLU A 60 -11.57 2.12 -3.41
CA GLU A 60 -10.24 1.99 -2.81
C GLU A 60 -9.13 2.43 -3.76
N ALA A 61 -9.21 2.02 -5.03
CA ALA A 61 -8.23 2.40 -6.04
C ALA A 61 -8.17 3.92 -6.24
N VAL A 62 -9.32 4.58 -6.37
CA VAL A 62 -9.39 6.04 -6.54
C VAL A 62 -8.88 6.77 -5.30
N THR A 63 -9.22 6.31 -4.09
CA THR A 63 -8.72 6.89 -2.84
C THR A 63 -7.18 6.85 -2.78
N VAL A 64 -6.58 5.71 -3.11
CA VAL A 64 -5.11 5.57 -3.13
C VAL A 64 -4.47 6.48 -4.19
N LEU A 65 -5.06 6.58 -5.39
CA LEU A 65 -4.57 7.47 -6.44
C LEU A 65 -4.66 8.94 -6.06
N LEU A 66 -5.75 9.37 -5.41
CA LEU A 66 -5.90 10.75 -4.93
C LEU A 66 -4.87 11.08 -3.85
N LYS A 67 -4.64 10.16 -2.89
CA LYS A 67 -3.61 10.32 -1.86
C LYS A 67 -2.20 10.38 -2.46
N MET A 68 -1.92 9.53 -3.45
CA MET A 68 -0.66 9.55 -4.21
C MET A 68 -0.43 10.89 -4.91
N LEU A 69 -1.44 11.42 -5.60
CA LEU A 69 -1.36 12.72 -6.28
C LEU A 69 -1.16 13.87 -5.28
N ALA A 70 -1.88 13.85 -4.16
CA ALA A 70 -1.73 14.84 -3.10
C ALA A 70 -0.33 14.81 -2.46
N TYR A 71 0.26 13.61 -2.30
CA TYR A 71 1.62 13.45 -1.82
C TYR A 71 2.66 14.01 -2.81
N LYS A 72 2.51 13.74 -4.11
CA LYS A 72 3.44 14.20 -5.15
C LYS A 72 3.42 15.71 -5.37
N ASN A 73 2.29 16.36 -5.07
CA ASN A 73 2.11 17.81 -5.23
C ASN A 73 2.53 18.62 -3.99
N LYS A 74 3.05 17.98 -2.94
CA LYS A 74 3.74 18.67 -1.84
C LYS A 74 5.19 18.96 -2.22
#